data_AF-A0A7S2AYN0-F1
#
_entry.id   AF-A0A7S2AYN0-F1
#
_cell.length_a   1.000
_cell.length_b   1.000
_cell.length_c   1.000
_cell.angle_alpha   90.00
_cell.angle_beta   90.00
_cell.angle_gamma   90.00
#
_symmetry.space_group_name_H-M   'P 1'
#
loop_
_entity.id
_entity.type
_entity.pdbx_description
1 polymer ?
#
loop_
_entity_poly.entity_id
_entity_poly.type
_entity_poly.pdbx_seq_one_letter_code
_entity_poly.pdbx_strand_id
1 'polypeptide(L)'
;VAVNGKPTYWTADSSFFLYWQGGEVQRWSICDGASFPAVRAGQLPGWAYKGDHQHLCQATGWMEAWNGQWREPELEVAFRSSSHHPGQWAAGDVLKSITTVEFHGFAMKEL
;
A
#
# COMPACT_ATOMS: atom_id res chain seq x y z
N VAL A 1 2.43 -7.32 11.87
CA VAL A 1 3.91 -7.20 11.96
C VAL A 1 4.30 -5.79 11.50
N ALA A 2 5.43 -5.23 11.94
CA ALA A 2 5.86 -3.89 11.51
C ALA A 2 7.20 -3.95 10.76
N VAL A 3 7.36 -3.11 9.75
CA VAL A 3 8.58 -2.92 8.95
C VAL A 3 8.85 -1.43 8.87
N ASN A 4 10.11 -1.01 9.10
CA ASN A 4 10.52 0.40 9.05
C ASN A 4 9.63 1.34 9.89
N GLY A 5 9.20 0.87 11.07
CA GLY A 5 8.38 1.66 12.00
C GLY A 5 6.91 1.81 11.59
N LYS A 6 6.43 1.15 10.53
CA LYS A 6 5.01 1.12 10.15
C LYS A 6 4.45 -0.31 10.11
N PRO A 7 3.15 -0.49 10.36
CA PRO A 7 2.51 -1.80 10.22
C PRO A 7 2.56 -2.31 8.77
N THR A 8 2.57 -3.63 8.62
CA THR A 8 2.31 -4.31 7.36
C THR A 8 0.86 -4.76 7.29
N TYR A 9 0.27 -4.66 6.11
CA TYR A 9 -1.12 -5.03 5.83
C TYR A 9 -1.12 -6.19 4.85
N TRP A 10 -1.89 -7.23 5.11
CA TRP A 10 -1.83 -8.48 4.35
C TRP A 10 -3.17 -8.78 3.72
N THR A 11 -3.13 -9.38 2.54
CA THR A 11 -4.31 -10.04 1.99
C THR A 11 -4.67 -11.24 2.89
N ALA A 12 -5.94 -11.62 2.91
CA ALA A 12 -6.44 -12.69 3.80
C ALA A 12 -5.75 -14.04 3.55
N ASP A 13 -5.34 -14.30 2.31
CA ASP A 13 -4.61 -15.49 1.85
C ASP A 13 -3.08 -15.36 2.02
N SER A 14 -2.58 -14.22 2.51
CA SER A 14 -1.16 -13.89 2.63
C SER A 14 -0.35 -13.94 1.31
N SER A 15 -1.02 -13.94 0.16
CA SER A 15 -0.36 -13.92 -1.15
C SER A 15 0.35 -12.59 -1.40
N PHE A 16 -0.18 -11.49 -0.89
CA PHE A 16 0.41 -10.16 -0.98
C PHE A 16 0.37 -9.43 0.36
N PHE A 17 1.28 -8.48 0.50
CA PHE A 17 1.27 -7.53 1.59
C PHE A 17 1.73 -6.15 1.17
N LEU A 18 1.24 -5.15 1.89
CA LEU A 18 1.61 -3.75 1.78
C LEU A 18 2.49 -3.37 2.97
N TYR A 19 3.59 -2.69 2.69
CA TYR A 19 4.56 -2.26 3.71
C TYR A 19 5.17 -0.90 3.39
N TRP A 20 5.79 -0.30 4.40
CA TRP A 20 6.50 0.97 4.27
C TRP A 20 7.97 0.74 3.94
N GLN A 21 8.41 1.30 2.83
CA GLN A 21 9.82 1.42 2.46
C GLN A 21 10.36 2.70 3.14
N GLY A 22 11.11 2.52 4.23
CA GLY A 22 11.68 3.62 5.02
C GLY A 22 12.95 4.23 4.39
N GLY A 23 13.73 4.94 5.21
CA GLY A 23 14.99 5.55 4.78
C GLY A 23 14.79 6.71 3.80
N GLU A 24 15.47 6.66 2.66
CA GLU A 24 15.42 7.69 1.61
C GLU A 24 14.17 7.57 0.73
N VAL A 25 13.57 6.38 0.61
CA VAL A 25 12.49 6.12 -0.36
C VAL A 25 11.13 6.59 0.16
N GLN A 26 10.87 6.44 1.46
CA GLN A 26 9.68 6.93 2.19
C GLN A 26 8.34 6.72 1.46
N ARG A 27 8.03 5.48 1.08
CA ARG A 27 6.80 5.19 0.33
C ARG A 27 6.13 3.87 0.72
N TRP A 28 4.86 3.74 0.35
CA TRP A 28 4.14 2.48 0.42
C TRP A 28 4.48 1.59 -0.78
N SER A 29 4.61 0.28 -0.54
CA SER A 29 4.82 -0.71 -1.58
C SER A 29 4.03 -1.98 -1.31
N ILE A 30 3.55 -2.62 -2.37
CA ILE A 30 2.91 -3.94 -2.36
C ILE A 30 3.92 -4.95 -2.88
N CYS A 31 4.05 -6.08 -2.19
CA CYS A 31 4.93 -7.18 -2.55
C CYS A 31 4.23 -8.53 -2.30
N ASP A 32 4.73 -9.59 -2.93
CA ASP A 32 4.24 -10.95 -2.67
C ASP A 32 4.70 -11.44 -1.29
N GLY A 33 3.89 -12.29 -0.65
CA GLY A 33 4.17 -12.81 0.69
C GLY A 33 5.49 -13.56 0.81
N ALA A 34 5.96 -14.21 -0.27
CA ALA A 34 7.20 -14.97 -0.26
C ALA A 34 8.45 -14.06 -0.13
N SER A 35 8.34 -12.82 -0.59
CA SER A 35 9.38 -11.78 -0.45
C SER A 35 9.46 -11.14 0.94
N PHE A 36 8.60 -11.52 1.89
CA PHE A 36 8.61 -10.93 3.24
C PHE A 36 9.93 -11.10 4.02
N PRO A 37 10.63 -12.25 3.97
CA PRO A 37 11.94 -12.39 4.60
C PRO A 37 12.98 -11.40 4.05
N ALA A 38 12.96 -11.15 2.74
CA ALA A 38 13.83 -10.18 2.08
C ALA A 38 13.53 -8.74 2.55
N VAL A 39 12.24 -8.38 2.66
CA VAL A 39 11.82 -7.09 3.21
C VAL A 39 12.33 -6.89 4.64
N ARG A 40 12.25 -7.93 5.50
CA ARG A 40 12.79 -7.83 6.87
C ARG A 40 14.31 -7.71 6.92
N ALA A 41 15.02 -8.21 5.90
CA ALA A 41 16.46 -8.04 5.75
C ALA A 41 16.85 -6.64 5.23
N GLY A 42 15.88 -5.74 5.01
CA GLY A 42 16.11 -4.38 4.53
C GLY A 42 16.13 -4.24 3.01
N GLN A 43 15.83 -5.32 2.26
CA GLN A 43 15.62 -5.21 0.82
C GLN A 43 14.27 -4.54 0.54
N LEU A 44 14.13 -3.96 -0.65
CA LEU A 44 12.95 -3.17 -1.04
C LEU A 44 12.23 -3.75 -2.28
N PRO A 45 11.89 -5.06 -2.32
CA PRO A 45 11.13 -5.63 -3.43
C PRO A 45 9.70 -5.06 -3.48
N GLY A 46 9.10 -5.04 -4.67
CA GLY A 46 7.73 -4.57 -4.82
C GLY A 46 7.18 -4.76 -6.23
N TRP A 47 5.91 -5.14 -6.30
CA TRP A 47 5.09 -5.24 -7.51
C TRP A 47 4.32 -3.95 -7.79
N ALA A 48 4.00 -3.20 -6.75
CA ALA A 48 3.47 -1.86 -6.86
C ALA A 48 4.11 -0.95 -5.80
N TYR A 49 4.15 0.35 -6.08
CA TYR A 49 4.53 1.36 -5.10
C TYR A 49 3.74 2.64 -5.29
N LYS A 50 3.56 3.38 -4.21
CA LYS A 50 3.03 4.73 -4.26
C LYS A 50 4.21 5.68 -4.51
N GLY A 51 4.19 6.40 -5.63
CA GLY A 51 5.24 7.35 -6.02
C GLY A 51 5.23 8.63 -5.18
N ASP A 52 4.18 8.84 -4.38
CA ASP A 52 4.06 9.93 -3.43
C ASP A 52 4.15 9.44 -1.97
N HIS A 53 4.44 10.35 -1.04
CA HIS A 53 4.49 10.05 0.40
C HIS A 53 3.10 10.12 1.05
N GLN A 54 2.03 10.14 0.25
CA GLN A 54 0.68 10.32 0.77
C GLN A 54 0.10 9.01 1.31
N HIS A 55 -1.12 9.07 1.83
CA HIS A 55 -1.72 7.93 2.52
C HIS A 55 -2.12 6.82 1.55
N LEU A 56 -1.97 5.57 1.97
CA LEU A 56 -2.22 4.40 1.12
C LEU A 56 -3.65 4.31 0.56
N CYS A 57 -4.62 4.96 1.22
CA CYS A 57 -6.03 4.96 0.80
C CYS A 57 -6.33 5.89 -0.39
N GLN A 58 -5.37 6.69 -0.84
CA GLN A 58 -5.56 7.51 -2.03
C GLN A 58 -5.24 6.68 -3.27
N ALA A 59 -6.21 6.62 -4.19
CA ALA A 59 -6.10 5.87 -5.44
C ALA A 59 -5.04 6.42 -6.40
N THR A 60 -4.73 7.72 -6.32
CA THR A 60 -3.74 8.37 -7.18
C THR A 60 -2.30 8.05 -6.77
N GLY A 61 -1.37 8.20 -7.70
CA GLY A 61 0.07 8.13 -7.42
C GLY A 61 0.61 6.72 -7.20
N TRP A 62 -0.19 5.67 -7.44
CA TRP A 62 0.29 4.31 -7.48
C TRP A 62 0.90 3.97 -8.84
N MET A 63 1.96 3.17 -8.80
CA MET A 63 2.64 2.58 -9.95
C MET A 63 2.63 1.06 -9.76
N GLU A 64 2.39 0.30 -10.83
CA GLU A 64 2.52 -1.15 -10.83
C GLU A 64 3.50 -1.63 -11.89
N ALA A 65 4.16 -2.76 -11.61
CA ALA A 65 4.95 -3.51 -12.55
C ALA A 65 4.01 -4.29 -13.50
N TRP A 66 4.18 -4.03 -14.80
CA TRP A 66 3.39 -4.64 -15.86
C TRP A 66 4.27 -4.84 -17.10
N ASN A 67 4.46 -6.09 -17.53
CA ASN A 67 5.28 -6.44 -18.70
C ASN A 67 6.66 -5.76 -18.69
N GLY A 68 7.34 -5.75 -17.53
CA GLY A 68 8.68 -5.17 -17.37
C GLY A 68 8.73 -3.65 -17.35
N GLN A 69 7.58 -2.98 -17.32
CA GLN A 69 7.47 -1.53 -17.23
C GLN A 69 6.67 -1.12 -15.99
N TRP A 70 6.90 0.11 -15.53
CA TRP A 70 6.08 0.73 -14.50
C TRP A 70 4.98 1.56 -15.17
N ARG A 71 3.73 1.37 -14.75
CA ARG A 71 2.59 2.17 -15.23
C ARG A 71 1.69 2.61 -14.08
N GLU A 72 0.93 3.66 -14.32
CA GLU A 72 -0.18 4.05 -13.46
C GLU A 72 -1.38 3.11 -13.71
N PRO A 73 -1.85 2.36 -12.71
CA PRO A 73 -3.05 1.55 -12.83
C PRO A 73 -4.32 2.40 -12.67
N GLU A 74 -5.41 1.97 -13.29
CA GLU A 74 -6.75 2.46 -12.98
C GLU A 74 -7.23 1.80 -11.68
N LEU A 75 -7.21 2.56 -10.58
CA LEU A 75 -7.51 2.04 -9.24
C LEU A 75 -8.80 2.61 -8.67
N GLU A 76 -9.61 1.72 -8.12
CA GLU A 76 -10.64 2.05 -7.15
C GLU A 76 -10.15 1.65 -5.75
N VAL A 77 -10.25 2.59 -4.80
CA VAL A 77 -9.83 2.35 -3.41
C VAL A 77 -11.00 2.62 -2.49
N ALA A 78 -11.51 1.57 -1.86
CA ALA A 78 -12.51 1.66 -0.81
C ALA A 78 -11.81 1.58 0.56
N PHE A 79 -12.33 2.29 1.54
CA PHE A 79 -11.80 2.19 2.91
C PHE A 79 -12.91 2.31 3.94
N ARG A 80 -12.71 1.67 5.09
CA ARG A 80 -13.56 1.83 6.27
C ARG A 80 -12.82 2.64 7.31
N SER A 81 -13.43 3.74 7.74
CA SER A 81 -13.05 4.48 8.95
C SER A 81 -13.86 3.98 10.15
N SER A 82 -13.31 4.03 11.35
CA SER A 82 -14.08 3.72 12.57
C SER A 82 -15.31 4.63 12.69
N SER A 83 -16.45 4.06 13.09
CA SER A 83 -17.78 4.71 13.12
C SER A 83 -17.98 5.73 14.26
N HIS A 84 -16.93 6.04 15.05
CA HIS A 84 -17.04 6.87 16.26
C HIS A 84 -16.63 8.34 16.06
N HIS A 85 -16.51 8.83 14.83
CA HIS A 85 -15.98 10.17 14.54
C HIS A 85 -16.85 10.98 13.56
N PRO A 86 -16.79 12.33 13.63
CA PRO A 86 -17.61 13.24 12.82
C PRO A 86 -17.40 13.06 11.30
N GLY A 87 -18.39 13.53 10.53
CA GLY A 87 -18.46 13.38 9.07
C GLY A 87 -17.19 13.82 8.31
N GLN A 88 -16.96 13.13 7.20
CA GLN A 88 -15.71 13.02 6.44
C GLN A 88 -15.17 14.32 5.79
N TRP A 89 -15.88 15.45 5.90
CA TRP A 89 -15.47 16.74 5.34
C TRP A 89 -14.51 17.55 6.24
N ALA A 90 -14.22 17.09 7.45
CA ALA A 90 -13.26 17.72 8.35
C ALA A 90 -11.85 17.17 8.04
N ALA A 91 -11.15 17.88 7.15
CA ALA A 91 -9.83 17.55 6.65
C ALA A 91 -8.79 17.25 7.75
N GLY A 92 -7.96 16.23 7.52
CA GLY A 92 -6.71 15.97 8.26
C GLY A 92 -6.69 14.67 9.07
N ASP A 93 -7.71 14.42 9.90
CA ASP A 93 -7.67 13.32 10.89
C ASP A 93 -8.33 12.02 10.43
N VAL A 94 -9.06 12.02 9.31
CA VAL A 94 -9.73 10.82 8.76
C VAL A 94 -8.75 9.68 8.54
N LEU A 95 -7.52 9.98 8.09
CA LEU A 95 -6.49 8.99 7.81
C LEU A 95 -6.07 8.18 9.05
N LYS A 96 -6.11 8.78 10.25
CA LYS A 96 -5.77 8.10 11.51
C LYS A 96 -6.83 7.08 11.94
N SER A 97 -8.03 7.16 11.36
CA SER A 97 -9.19 6.34 11.71
C SER A 97 -9.46 5.20 10.72
N ILE A 98 -8.66 5.08 9.66
CA ILE A 98 -8.82 4.04 8.64
C ILE A 98 -8.41 2.68 9.25
N THR A 99 -9.36 1.75 9.29
CA THR A 99 -9.15 0.40 9.84
C THR A 99 -8.96 -0.65 8.76
N THR A 100 -9.49 -0.39 7.56
CA THR A 100 -9.43 -1.33 6.43
C THR A 100 -9.38 -0.53 5.13
N VAL A 101 -8.56 -0.98 4.19
CA VAL A 101 -8.50 -0.46 2.82
C VAL A 101 -8.56 -1.63 1.86
N GLU A 102 -9.42 -1.51 0.86
CA GLU A 102 -9.64 -2.47 -0.22
C GLU A 102 -9.22 -1.79 -1.52
N PHE A 103 -8.37 -2.46 -2.29
CA PHE A 103 -7.88 -1.98 -3.58
C PHE A 103 -8.45 -2.86 -4.68
N HIS A 104 -8.98 -2.23 -5.72
CA HIS A 104 -9.44 -2.88 -6.94
C HIS A 104 -8.74 -2.25 -8.14
N GLY A 105 -8.20 -3.08 -9.05
CA GLY A 105 -7.59 -2.60 -10.30
C GLY A 105 -6.09 -2.85 -10.45
N PHE A 106 -5.39 -3.29 -9.38
CA PHE A 106 -4.02 -3.80 -9.54
C PHE A 106 -4.05 -5.09 -10.37
N ALA A 107 -3.27 -5.10 -11.44
CA ALA A 107 -3.18 -6.23 -12.35
C ALA A 107 -1.85 -6.98 -12.21
N MET A 108 -0.79 -6.30 -11.73
CA MET A 108 0.51 -6.84 -11.30
C MET A 108 0.93 -8.11 -12.07
N LYS A 109 1.59 -7.93 -13.22
CA LYS A 109 1.92 -9.04 -14.10
C LYS A 109 3.41 -9.06 -14.42
N GLU A 110 4.06 -10.15 -14.04
CA GLU A 110 5.43 -10.43 -14.44
C GLU A 110 5.49 -10.75 -15.95
N LEU A 111 6.67 -10.55 -16.54
CA LEU A 111 6.98 -10.89 -17.93
C LEU A 111 6.99 -12.41 -18.15
#